data_AF-A0AB36Y2J7-F1
#
_entry.id   AF-A0AB36Y2J7-F1
#
_cell.length_a   1.000
_cell.length_b   1.000
_cell.length_c   1.000
_cell.angle_alpha   90.00
_cell.angle_beta   90.00
_cell.angle_gamma   90.00
#
_symmetry.space_group_name_H-M   'P 1'
#
loop_
_entity.id
_entity.type
_entity.pdbx_description
1 polymer ?
#
loop_
_entity_poly.entity_id
_entity_poly.type
_entity_poly.pdbx_seq_one_letter_code
_entity_poly.pdbx_strand_id
1 'polypeptide(L)'
;MTDYTELKRLAEACGDLNWRAIQENWCEWAIRDDHGYIATLRTKSAKHPGPCPDREAKAKFLCAVTPATVLAMIAENERLKTLRSTTERDLAQELEVWRNGPSCWSCGDTGDVHDIVGEWRGQCDCNAAKLIDATAERDQLKAEIEALRKRIDDMSPFKGAPLAGQDTKCLACGGYHYGMGGLPCPNMRFTAQADLPETRSGQIGAAMVKGEQS
;
A
#
# COMPACT_ATOMS: atom_id res chain seq x y z
N MET A 1 -17.13 14.01 -16.05
CA MET A 1 -17.06 14.75 -14.79
C MET A 1 -18.36 15.52 -14.68
N THR A 2 -19.20 15.23 -13.68
CA THR A 2 -20.55 15.77 -13.63
C THR A 2 -20.48 17.26 -13.29
N ASP A 3 -21.10 18.08 -14.14
CA ASP A 3 -21.24 19.51 -13.93
C ASP A 3 -22.43 19.75 -12.98
N TYR A 4 -22.14 20.32 -11.81
CA TYR A 4 -23.15 20.66 -10.79
C TYR A 4 -23.50 22.15 -10.79
N THR A 5 -23.06 22.93 -11.78
CA THR A 5 -23.20 24.39 -11.81
C THR A 5 -24.66 24.83 -11.69
N GLU A 6 -25.57 24.20 -12.44
CA GLU A 6 -26.98 24.55 -12.41
C GLU A 6 -27.64 24.16 -11.07
N LEU A 7 -27.29 23.00 -10.52
CA LEU A 7 -27.81 22.56 -9.22
C LEU A 7 -27.33 23.47 -8.08
N LYS A 8 -26.05 23.87 -8.13
CA LYS A 8 -25.47 24.83 -7.18
C LYS A 8 -26.17 26.18 -7.26
N ARG A 9 -26.36 26.71 -8.48
CA ARG A 9 -27.07 27.97 -8.73
C ARG A 9 -28.48 27.96 -8.15
N LEU A 10 -29.22 26.87 -8.36
CA LEU A 10 -30.57 26.70 -7.81
C LEU A 10 -30.56 26.61 -6.29
N ALA A 11 -29.63 25.87 -5.69
CA ALA A 11 -29.52 25.74 -4.24
C ALA A 11 -29.12 27.07 -3.57
N GLU A 12 -28.19 27.83 -4.15
CA GLU A 12 -27.83 29.18 -3.67
C GLU A 12 -29.01 30.15 -3.74
N ALA A 13 -29.79 30.10 -4.82
CA ALA A 13 -30.97 30.95 -4.99
C ALA A 13 -32.08 30.66 -3.97
N CYS A 14 -32.19 29.40 -3.50
CA CYS A 14 -33.17 29.02 -2.48
C CYS A 14 -32.81 29.53 -1.08
N GLY A 15 -31.54 29.82 -0.79
CA GLY A 15 -31.09 30.31 0.51
C GLY A 15 -31.20 29.30 1.66
N ASP A 16 -31.01 29.79 2.89
CA ASP A 16 -31.09 28.98 4.12
C ASP A 16 -32.52 29.00 4.66
N LEU A 17 -33.34 28.09 4.12
CA LEU A 17 -34.74 27.94 4.51
C LEU A 17 -34.90 26.73 5.43
N ASN A 18 -35.62 26.91 6.53
CA ASN A 18 -35.90 25.85 7.49
C ASN A 18 -37.03 24.92 6.99
N TRP A 19 -36.68 24.00 6.09
CA TRP A 19 -37.64 23.09 5.47
C TRP A 19 -38.12 22.05 6.47
N ARG A 20 -39.44 21.96 6.65
CA ARG A 20 -40.10 21.01 7.55
C ARG A 20 -41.13 20.18 6.81
N ALA A 21 -41.08 18.87 7.00
CA ALA A 21 -42.12 17.95 6.56
C ALA A 21 -43.24 17.95 7.60
N ILE A 22 -44.43 18.36 7.18
CA ILE A 22 -45.61 18.38 8.04
C ILE A 22 -46.68 17.49 7.42
N GLN A 23 -47.29 16.64 8.22
CA GLN A 23 -48.50 15.93 7.84
C GLN A 23 -49.70 16.86 8.05
N GLU A 24 -50.35 17.28 6.97
CA GLU A 24 -51.48 18.21 7.06
C GLU A 24 -52.81 17.49 7.21
N ASN A 25 -52.96 16.38 6.49
CA ASN A 25 -54.10 15.50 6.55
C ASN A 25 -53.62 14.06 6.41
N TRP A 26 -54.53 13.10 6.64
CA TRP A 26 -54.20 11.67 6.69
C TRP A 26 -53.44 11.15 5.45
N CYS A 27 -53.61 11.78 4.27
CA CYS A 27 -52.90 11.43 3.02
C CYS A 27 -52.14 12.59 2.36
N GLU A 28 -51.93 13.69 3.08
CA GLU A 28 -51.28 14.90 2.57
C GLU A 28 -50.07 15.27 3.42
N TRP A 29 -48.92 15.38 2.75
CA TRP A 29 -47.69 15.88 3.34
C TRP A 29 -47.30 17.18 2.66
N ALA A 30 -46.86 18.16 3.43
CA ALA A 30 -46.35 19.43 2.94
C ALA A 30 -44.90 19.62 3.36
N ILE A 31 -44.13 20.29 2.51
CA ILE A 31 -42.86 20.90 2.86
C ILE A 31 -43.14 22.38 3.06
N ARG A 32 -42.79 22.89 4.24
CA ARG A 32 -42.97 24.29 4.61
C ARG A 32 -41.67 24.89 5.09
N ASP A 33 -41.48 26.17 4.84
CA ASP A 33 -40.47 26.97 5.52
C ASP A 33 -41.15 27.88 6.57
N ASP A 34 -40.44 28.93 7.00
CA ASP A 34 -40.98 29.94 7.90
C ASP A 34 -41.95 30.92 7.20
N HIS A 35 -41.98 30.94 5.87
CA HIS A 35 -42.74 31.89 5.06
C HIS A 35 -44.00 31.29 4.42
N GLY A 36 -44.10 29.96 4.29
CA GLY A 36 -45.27 29.32 3.70
C GLY A 36 -45.07 27.88 3.22
N TYR A 37 -45.82 27.53 2.18
CA TYR A 37 -45.75 26.23 1.52
C TYR A 37 -44.70 26.23 0.41
N ILE A 38 -43.79 25.27 0.46
CA ILE A 38 -42.81 25.02 -0.61
C ILE A 38 -43.36 23.96 -1.57
N ALA A 39 -43.89 22.86 -1.03
CA ALA A 39 -44.43 21.77 -1.83
C ALA A 39 -45.52 21.00 -1.09
N THR A 40 -46.50 20.46 -1.82
CA THR A 40 -47.55 19.60 -1.27
C THR A 40 -47.63 18.28 -2.02
N LEU A 41 -47.65 17.16 -1.30
CA LEU A 41 -47.77 15.81 -1.84
C LEU A 41 -49.22 15.31 -1.60
N ARG A 42 -50.11 15.50 -2.58
CA ARG A 42 -51.56 15.13 -2.51
C ARG A 42 -51.93 13.87 -3.30
N THR A 43 -52.97 13.14 -2.88
CA THR A 43 -53.57 12.08 -3.69
C THR A 43 -54.70 12.72 -4.53
N LYS A 44 -54.93 12.21 -5.74
CA LYS A 44 -56.21 12.44 -6.46
C LYS A 44 -57.31 11.48 -6.02
N SER A 45 -57.00 10.56 -5.09
CA SER A 45 -57.88 9.47 -4.68
C SER A 45 -58.39 9.70 -3.27
N ALA A 46 -59.69 9.95 -3.15
CA ALA A 46 -60.42 9.99 -1.88
C ALA A 46 -60.60 8.60 -1.24
N LYS A 47 -60.00 7.53 -1.80
CA LYS A 47 -60.34 6.13 -1.50
C LYS A 47 -59.28 5.34 -0.70
N HIS A 48 -58.24 5.97 -0.16
CA HIS A 48 -57.25 5.25 0.65
C HIS A 48 -57.29 5.76 2.10
N PRO A 49 -57.88 4.99 3.03
CA PRO A 49 -57.79 5.31 4.45
C PRO A 49 -56.40 4.95 5.00
N GLY A 50 -55.74 5.92 5.64
CA GLY A 50 -54.50 5.70 6.41
C GLY A 50 -53.28 6.52 5.95
N PRO A 51 -52.24 6.63 6.81
CA PRO A 51 -50.97 7.26 6.43
C PRO A 51 -50.32 6.45 5.32
N CYS A 52 -49.83 7.14 4.28
CA CYS A 52 -49.17 6.51 3.13
C CYS A 52 -47.64 6.55 3.35
N PRO A 53 -46.99 5.41 3.67
CA PRO A 53 -45.57 5.38 4.05
C PRO A 53 -44.64 5.93 2.96
N ASP A 54 -44.94 5.68 1.69
CA ASP A 54 -44.18 6.18 0.55
C ASP A 54 -44.11 7.71 0.51
N ARG A 55 -45.19 8.39 0.93
CA ARG A 55 -45.27 9.86 0.90
C ARG A 55 -44.54 10.48 2.06
N GLU A 56 -44.67 9.87 3.23
CA GLU A 56 -43.87 10.22 4.40
C GLU A 56 -42.38 10.10 4.07
N ALA A 57 -41.96 8.99 3.46
CA ALA A 57 -40.57 8.79 3.05
C ALA A 57 -40.09 9.86 2.06
N LYS A 58 -40.90 10.21 1.05
CA LYS A 58 -40.56 11.29 0.10
C LYS A 58 -40.50 12.67 0.75
N ALA A 59 -41.45 13.00 1.63
CA ALA A 59 -41.45 14.28 2.33
C ALA A 59 -40.22 14.41 3.25
N LYS A 60 -39.89 13.34 4.00
CA LYS A 60 -38.69 13.28 4.83
C LYS A 60 -37.41 13.39 4.02
N PHE A 61 -37.32 12.68 2.90
CA PHE A 61 -36.17 12.77 1.99
C PHE A 61 -35.97 14.20 1.48
N LEU A 62 -37.02 14.84 0.97
CA LEU A 62 -36.93 16.21 0.47
C LEU A 62 -36.56 17.22 1.58
N CYS A 63 -36.98 16.99 2.83
CA CYS A 63 -36.56 17.82 3.95
C CYS A 63 -35.13 17.53 4.42
N ALA A 64 -34.59 16.33 4.17
CA ALA A 64 -33.17 16.04 4.42
C ALA A 64 -32.27 16.68 3.36
N VAL A 65 -32.74 16.71 2.10
CA VAL A 65 -32.03 17.31 0.95
C VAL A 65 -32.39 18.78 0.80
N THR A 66 -32.18 19.56 1.87
CA THR A 66 -32.32 21.02 1.83
C THR A 66 -31.27 21.63 0.89
N PRO A 67 -31.49 22.88 0.43
CA PRO A 67 -30.47 23.61 -0.34
C PRO A 67 -29.11 23.64 0.36
N ALA A 68 -29.08 23.84 1.68
CA ALA A 68 -27.87 23.80 2.49
C ALA A 68 -27.17 22.43 2.43
N THR A 69 -27.91 21.33 2.56
CA THR A 69 -27.36 19.97 2.43
C THR A 69 -26.76 19.75 1.04
N VAL A 70 -27.45 20.17 -0.02
CA VAL A 70 -26.96 20.03 -1.40
C VAL A 70 -25.65 20.81 -1.60
N LEU A 71 -25.57 22.05 -1.10
CA LEU A 71 -24.35 22.86 -1.18
C LEU A 71 -23.19 22.23 -0.41
N ALA A 72 -23.45 21.69 0.79
CA ALA A 72 -22.45 20.97 1.57
C ALA A 72 -21.93 19.73 0.82
N MET A 73 -22.82 18.95 0.19
CA MET A 73 -22.43 17.79 -0.62
C MET A 73 -21.62 18.18 -1.86
N ILE A 74 -21.95 19.29 -2.51
CA ILE A 74 -21.17 19.80 -3.65
C ILE A 74 -19.77 20.24 -3.18
N ALA A 75 -19.69 20.98 -2.07
CA ALA A 75 -18.42 21.41 -1.49
C ALA A 75 -17.52 20.22 -1.12
N GLU A 76 -18.09 19.17 -0.52
CA GLU A 76 -17.36 17.95 -0.18
C GLU A 76 -16.87 17.20 -1.42
N ASN A 77 -17.67 17.13 -2.49
CA ASN A 77 -17.23 16.56 -3.76
C ASN A 77 -16.03 17.31 -4.35
N GLU A 78 -16.02 18.65 -4.30
CA GLU A 78 -14.88 19.45 -4.77
C GLU A 78 -13.62 19.24 -3.89
N ARG A 79 -13.81 19.13 -2.57
CA ARG A 79 -12.73 18.78 -1.65
C ARG A 79 -12.14 17.40 -1.97
N LEU A 80 -12.98 16.40 -2.21
CA LEU A 80 -12.55 15.04 -2.56
C LEU A 80 -11.84 14.99 -3.91
N LYS A 81 -12.30 15.73 -4.92
CA LYS A 81 -11.60 15.86 -6.21
C LYS A 81 -10.20 16.45 -6.02
N THR A 82 -10.09 17.51 -5.22
CA THR A 82 -8.80 18.15 -4.91
C THR A 82 -7.88 17.20 -4.17
N LEU A 83 -8.39 16.50 -3.16
CA LEU A 83 -7.62 15.50 -2.41
C LEU A 83 -7.10 14.39 -3.32
N ARG A 84 -7.96 13.83 -4.19
CA ARG A 84 -7.57 12.80 -5.15
C ARG A 84 -6.46 13.29 -6.08
N SER A 85 -6.59 14.51 -6.61
CA SER A 85 -5.54 15.11 -7.46
C SER A 85 -4.21 15.28 -6.72
N THR A 86 -4.24 15.64 -5.43
CA THR A 86 -3.03 15.72 -4.60
C THR A 86 -2.42 14.33 -4.39
N THR A 87 -3.20 13.35 -3.98
CA THR A 87 -2.72 11.97 -3.81
C THR A 87 -2.17 11.38 -5.11
N GLU A 88 -2.82 11.64 -6.25
CA GLU A 88 -2.32 11.21 -7.57
C GLU A 88 -0.96 11.86 -7.90
N ARG A 89 -0.77 13.15 -7.57
CA ARG A 89 0.52 13.84 -7.74
C ARG A 89 1.60 13.30 -6.80
N ASP A 90 1.27 13.10 -5.53
CA ASP A 90 2.20 12.57 -4.53
C ASP A 90 2.65 11.16 -4.91
N LEU A 91 1.71 10.30 -5.33
CA LEU A 91 2.02 8.95 -5.82
C LEU A 91 2.88 8.99 -7.09
N ALA A 92 2.62 9.92 -8.01
CA ALA A 92 3.47 10.09 -9.20
C ALA A 92 4.90 10.50 -8.82
N GLN A 93 5.06 11.38 -7.83
CA GLN A 93 6.36 11.78 -7.31
C GLN A 93 7.07 10.61 -6.62
N GLU A 94 6.37 9.83 -5.78
CA GLU A 94 6.94 8.63 -5.16
C GLU A 94 7.37 7.59 -6.19
N LEU A 95 6.57 7.38 -7.24
CA LEU A 95 6.91 6.48 -8.35
C LEU A 95 8.14 6.96 -9.12
N GLU A 96 8.30 8.26 -9.29
CA GLU A 96 9.48 8.86 -9.92
C GLU A 96 10.74 8.64 -9.08
N VAL A 97 10.67 8.88 -7.76
CA VAL A 97 11.75 8.58 -6.81
C VAL A 97 12.09 7.08 -6.79
N TRP A 98 11.09 6.21 -6.90
CA TRP A 98 11.30 4.77 -7.00
C TRP A 98 11.95 4.34 -8.31
N ARG A 99 11.60 4.99 -9.43
CA ARG A 99 12.14 4.66 -10.76
C ARG A 99 13.55 5.19 -10.97
N ASN A 100 13.82 6.41 -10.53
CA ASN A 100 15.05 7.13 -10.85
C ASN A 100 15.99 7.30 -9.64
N GLY A 101 15.57 6.83 -8.45
CA GLY A 101 16.28 7.08 -7.20
C GLY A 101 15.99 8.49 -6.65
N PRO A 102 16.26 8.75 -5.35
CA PRO A 102 16.11 10.09 -4.80
C PRO A 102 17.15 11.02 -5.42
N SER A 103 16.72 11.96 -6.28
CA SER A 103 17.67 12.90 -6.89
C SER A 103 18.21 13.92 -5.89
N CYS A 104 19.52 13.95 -5.65
CA CYS A 104 20.16 14.90 -4.76
C CYS A 104 20.70 16.11 -5.54
N TRP A 105 20.13 17.28 -5.32
CA TRP A 105 20.56 18.51 -5.99
C TRP A 105 22.02 18.91 -5.68
N SER A 106 22.56 18.45 -4.55
CA SER A 106 23.94 18.76 -4.13
C SER A 106 25.01 17.84 -4.74
N CYS A 107 24.67 16.62 -5.17
CA CYS A 107 25.65 15.69 -5.77
C CYS A 107 25.24 15.15 -7.16
N GLY A 108 24.08 15.55 -7.68
CA GLY A 108 23.59 15.12 -9.00
C GLY A 108 23.55 13.60 -9.16
N ASP A 109 23.27 12.88 -8.07
CA ASP A 109 23.17 11.42 -8.02
C ASP A 109 24.46 10.66 -8.36
N THR A 110 25.61 11.33 -8.22
CA THR A 110 26.93 10.68 -8.32
C THR A 110 27.42 10.14 -6.98
N GLY A 111 26.89 10.66 -5.87
CA GLY A 111 27.42 10.43 -4.53
C GLY A 111 28.57 11.38 -4.15
N ASP A 112 29.16 12.10 -5.12
CA ASP A 112 30.27 13.02 -4.91
C ASP A 112 29.81 14.49 -4.94
N VAL A 113 30.26 15.27 -3.95
CA VAL A 113 30.07 16.72 -3.94
C VAL A 113 31.29 17.39 -4.56
N HIS A 114 31.07 18.21 -5.58
CA HIS A 114 32.09 19.04 -6.20
C HIS A 114 31.78 20.51 -5.94
N ASP A 115 32.81 21.36 -5.91
CA ASP A 115 32.60 22.81 -5.84
C ASP A 115 32.24 23.41 -7.21
N ILE A 116 32.10 24.74 -7.26
CA ILE A 116 31.73 25.47 -8.48
C ILE A 116 32.78 25.39 -9.60
N VAL A 117 34.04 25.04 -9.29
CA VAL A 117 35.09 24.83 -10.29
C VAL A 117 35.27 23.35 -10.65
N GLY A 118 34.47 22.46 -10.05
CA GLY A 118 34.48 21.03 -10.30
C GLY A 118 35.51 20.25 -9.47
N GLU A 119 36.10 20.83 -8.43
CA GLU A 119 36.97 20.10 -7.51
C GLU A 119 36.16 19.27 -6.52
N TRP A 120 36.56 18.02 -6.28
CA TRP A 120 35.94 17.13 -5.29
C TRP A 120 36.07 17.70 -3.87
N ARG A 121 34.96 17.75 -3.14
CA ARG A 121 34.84 18.31 -1.78
C ARG A 121 34.44 17.27 -0.74
N GLY A 122 34.12 16.05 -1.16
CA GLY A 122 33.74 14.96 -0.26
C GLY A 122 32.57 14.14 -0.80
N GLN A 123 32.21 13.12 -0.03
CA GLN A 123 31.06 12.27 -0.31
C GLN A 123 29.79 12.86 0.30
N CYS A 124 28.70 12.81 -0.45
CA CYS A 124 27.40 13.30 -0.01
C CYS A 124 26.77 12.33 1.00
N ASP A 125 26.13 12.83 2.05
CA ASP A 125 25.49 12.01 3.10
C ASP A 125 24.00 11.74 2.84
N CYS A 126 23.49 12.15 1.67
CA CYS A 126 22.10 11.98 1.27
C CYS A 126 21.73 10.51 1.02
N ASN A 127 20.42 10.22 0.97
CA ASN A 127 19.93 8.86 0.70
C ASN A 127 20.31 8.35 -0.69
N ALA A 128 20.48 9.25 -1.68
CA ALA A 128 20.93 8.90 -3.03
C ALA A 128 22.33 8.28 -3.01
N ALA A 129 23.27 8.97 -2.34
CA ALA A 129 24.64 8.51 -2.18
C ALA A 129 24.70 7.17 -1.44
N LYS A 130 23.95 7.03 -0.34
CA LYS A 130 23.86 5.76 0.41
C LYS A 130 23.28 4.62 -0.43
N LEU A 131 22.32 4.90 -1.30
CA LEU A 131 21.76 3.91 -2.23
C LEU A 131 22.77 3.48 -3.30
N ILE A 132 23.62 4.39 -3.78
CA ILE A 132 24.71 4.07 -4.71
C ILE A 132 25.73 3.16 -4.04
N ASP A 133 26.18 3.50 -2.83
CA ASP A 133 27.12 2.69 -2.04
C ASP A 133 26.55 1.29 -1.79
N ALA A 134 25.29 1.20 -1.32
CA ALA A 134 24.62 -0.08 -1.09
C ALA A 134 24.45 -0.92 -2.37
N THR A 135 24.26 -0.27 -3.52
CA THR A 135 24.16 -0.94 -4.82
C THR A 135 25.51 -1.51 -5.24
N ALA A 136 26.59 -0.75 -5.05
CA ALA A 136 27.95 -1.20 -5.33
C ALA A 136 28.36 -2.36 -4.40
N GLU A 137 28.08 -2.27 -3.11
CA GLU A 137 28.31 -3.35 -2.14
C GLU A 137 27.55 -4.63 -2.53
N ARG A 138 26.28 -4.51 -2.91
CA ARG A 138 25.48 -5.64 -3.38
C ARG A 138 26.13 -6.33 -4.58
N ASP A 139 26.63 -5.57 -5.54
CA ASP A 139 27.21 -6.13 -6.75
C ASP A 139 28.59 -6.75 -6.49
N GLN A 140 29.38 -6.18 -5.57
CA GLN A 140 30.58 -6.82 -5.05
C GLN A 140 30.26 -8.15 -4.34
N LEU A 141 29.28 -8.16 -3.43
CA LEU A 141 28.88 -9.37 -2.72
C LEU A 141 28.36 -10.46 -3.67
N LYS A 142 27.64 -10.09 -4.73
CA LYS A 142 27.24 -11.05 -5.78
C LYS A 142 28.44 -11.65 -6.49
N ALA A 143 29.45 -10.85 -6.83
CA ALA A 143 30.67 -11.33 -7.46
C ALA A 143 31.46 -12.26 -6.51
N GLU A 144 31.56 -11.91 -5.23
CA GLU A 144 32.20 -12.75 -4.22
C GLU A 144 31.45 -14.07 -4.01
N ILE A 145 30.11 -14.06 -3.93
CA ILE A 145 29.31 -15.28 -3.84
C ILE A 145 29.54 -16.17 -5.05
N GLU A 146 29.60 -15.61 -6.26
CA GLU A 146 29.85 -16.38 -7.47
C GLU A 146 31.27 -16.99 -7.48
N ALA A 147 32.28 -16.21 -7.06
CA ALA A 147 33.64 -16.71 -6.91
C ALA A 147 33.75 -17.83 -5.87
N LEU A 148 33.06 -17.69 -4.74
CA LEU A 148 33.00 -18.71 -3.69
C LEU A 148 32.29 -19.97 -4.16
N ARG A 149 31.17 -19.85 -4.89
CA ARG A 149 30.47 -20.99 -5.51
C ARG A 149 31.39 -21.75 -6.46
N LYS A 150 32.13 -21.03 -7.31
CA LYS A 150 33.12 -21.64 -8.20
C LYS A 150 34.23 -22.35 -7.43
N ARG A 151 34.75 -21.74 -6.36
CA ARG A 151 35.79 -22.35 -5.52
C ARG A 151 35.28 -23.61 -4.81
N ILE A 152 34.04 -23.60 -4.33
CA ILE A 152 33.39 -24.79 -3.75
C ILE A 152 33.26 -25.90 -4.79
N ASP A 153 32.83 -25.57 -6.01
CA ASP A 153 32.76 -26.52 -7.11
C ASP A 153 34.14 -27.08 -7.50
N ASP A 154 35.17 -26.23 -7.56
CA ASP A 154 36.57 -26.60 -7.78
C ASP A 154 37.10 -27.60 -6.73
N MET A 155 36.69 -27.40 -5.47
CA MET A 155 37.07 -28.27 -4.34
C MET A 155 36.16 -29.48 -4.19
N SER A 156 35.11 -29.61 -5.01
CA SER A 156 34.22 -30.77 -4.95
C SER A 156 35.02 -32.03 -5.29
N PRO A 157 35.07 -33.03 -4.39
CA PRO A 157 35.74 -34.30 -4.67
C PRO A 157 35.09 -35.10 -5.80
N PHE A 158 33.96 -34.61 -6.33
CA PHE A 158 33.23 -35.19 -7.46
C PHE A 158 33.39 -34.39 -8.76
N LYS A 159 34.22 -33.35 -8.78
CA LYS A 159 34.40 -32.51 -9.96
C LYS A 159 35.02 -33.32 -11.10
N GLY A 160 34.28 -33.45 -12.21
CA GLY A 160 34.71 -34.25 -13.36
C GLY A 160 34.68 -35.77 -13.14
N ALA A 161 34.17 -36.24 -12.00
CA ALA A 161 33.96 -37.67 -11.79
C ALA A 161 32.87 -38.16 -12.75
N PRO A 162 33.10 -39.27 -13.49
CA PRO A 162 32.04 -39.89 -14.28
C PRO A 162 30.87 -40.22 -13.34
N LEU A 163 29.70 -39.63 -13.56
CA LEU A 163 28.49 -39.93 -12.77
C LEU A 163 28.06 -41.41 -12.88
N ALA A 164 28.65 -42.15 -13.84
CA ALA A 164 28.61 -43.60 -13.93
C ALA A 164 29.88 -44.11 -14.65
N GLY A 165 30.84 -44.66 -13.92
CA GLY A 165 31.85 -45.56 -14.48
C GLY A 165 31.28 -46.98 -14.60
N GLN A 166 31.83 -47.80 -15.49
CA GLN A 166 31.45 -49.23 -15.66
C GLN A 166 31.64 -50.07 -14.38
N ASP A 167 32.36 -49.54 -13.39
CA ASP A 167 32.63 -50.18 -12.11
C ASP A 167 31.73 -49.56 -11.02
N THR A 168 30.82 -50.34 -10.45
CA THR A 168 29.84 -49.91 -9.43
C THR A 168 30.46 -49.64 -8.05
N LYS A 169 31.78 -49.43 -7.99
CA LYS A 169 32.54 -49.23 -6.76
C LYS A 169 32.56 -47.75 -6.39
N CYS A 170 31.98 -47.43 -5.24
CA CYS A 170 31.90 -46.08 -4.70
C CYS A 170 33.29 -45.56 -4.30
N LEU A 171 33.72 -44.45 -4.89
CA LEU A 171 35.01 -43.82 -4.60
C LEU A 171 35.13 -43.31 -3.16
N ALA A 172 34.00 -43.03 -2.50
CA ALA A 172 33.96 -42.49 -1.14
C ALA A 172 34.20 -43.53 -0.03
N CYS A 173 33.68 -44.75 -0.17
CA CYS A 173 33.79 -45.80 0.85
C CYS A 173 34.48 -47.09 0.36
N GLY A 174 34.79 -47.17 -0.93
CA GLY A 174 35.35 -48.36 -1.58
C GLY A 174 34.37 -49.53 -1.76
N GLY A 175 33.11 -49.40 -1.33
CA GLY A 175 32.07 -50.44 -1.44
C GLY A 175 31.30 -50.38 -2.76
N TYR A 176 30.72 -51.49 -3.19
CA TYR A 176 29.88 -51.54 -4.39
C TYR A 176 28.44 -51.05 -4.07
N HIS A 177 27.96 -50.07 -4.82
CA HIS A 177 26.60 -49.53 -4.68
C HIS A 177 25.92 -49.48 -6.04
N TYR A 178 24.88 -50.30 -6.23
CA TYR A 178 24.10 -50.35 -7.46
C TYR A 178 23.02 -49.26 -7.46
N GLY A 179 22.87 -48.54 -8.58
CA GLY A 179 21.78 -47.57 -8.78
C GLY A 179 21.97 -46.18 -8.18
N MET A 180 23.15 -45.86 -7.63
CA MET A 180 23.42 -44.58 -6.94
C MET A 180 23.93 -43.48 -7.89
N GLY A 181 23.29 -43.32 -9.06
CA GLY A 181 23.66 -42.29 -10.05
C GLY A 181 23.50 -40.86 -9.51
N GLY A 182 24.50 -40.36 -8.79
CA GLY A 182 24.56 -39.01 -8.23
C GLY A 182 24.10 -38.86 -6.76
N LEU A 183 23.81 -39.95 -6.04
CA LEU A 183 23.42 -39.89 -4.62
C LEU A 183 24.62 -40.05 -3.67
N PRO A 184 24.64 -39.35 -2.51
CA PRO A 184 25.72 -39.46 -1.53
C PRO A 184 25.86 -40.89 -0.99
N CYS A 185 27.10 -41.29 -0.68
CA CYS A 185 27.41 -42.65 -0.21
C CYS A 185 26.64 -42.98 1.08
N PRO A 186 25.93 -44.13 1.17
CA PRO A 186 25.14 -44.49 2.36
C PRO A 186 26.02 -44.72 3.60
N ASN A 187 27.30 -45.05 3.40
CA ASN A 187 28.28 -45.27 4.46
C ASN A 187 29.02 -43.97 4.86
N MET A 188 28.84 -42.85 4.13
CA MET A 188 29.33 -41.55 4.60
C MET A 188 28.34 -41.00 5.63
N ARG A 189 28.75 -40.97 6.89
CA ARG A 189 28.05 -40.22 7.94
C ARG A 189 28.52 -38.77 7.89
N PHE A 190 27.65 -37.86 7.46
CA PHE A 190 27.88 -36.42 7.67
C PHE A 190 27.61 -36.11 9.14
N THR A 191 28.65 -35.99 9.96
CA THR A 191 28.52 -35.32 11.26
C THR A 191 28.46 -33.82 10.99
N ALA A 192 27.26 -33.25 10.93
CA ALA A 192 27.12 -31.80 11.04
C ALA A 192 27.58 -31.40 12.45
N GLN A 193 28.83 -30.94 12.59
CA GLN A 193 29.23 -30.20 13.78
C GLN A 193 28.57 -28.82 13.70
N ALA A 194 27.44 -28.68 14.38
CA ALA A 194 26.87 -27.39 14.67
C ALA A 194 27.70 -26.74 15.80
N ASP A 195 28.86 -26.17 15.46
CA ASP A 195 29.47 -25.15 16.32
C ASP A 195 28.65 -23.86 16.12
N LEU A 196 27.48 -23.83 16.76
CA LEU A 196 26.74 -22.61 16.99
C LEU A 196 27.49 -21.86 18.11
N PRO A 197 27.99 -20.62 17.88
CA PRO A 197 28.43 -19.80 18.99
C PRO A 197 27.24 -19.61 19.95
N GLU A 198 27.49 -19.70 21.25
CA GLU A 198 26.50 -19.41 22.31
C GLU A 198 26.06 -17.94 22.23
N THR A 199 25.23 -17.59 21.26
CA THR A 199 24.42 -16.40 21.34
C THR A 199 23.26 -16.72 22.26
N ARG A 200 23.26 -16.01 23.37
CA ARG A 200 22.32 -15.96 24.50
C ARG A 200 20.86 -15.78 24.03
N SER A 201 20.28 -16.79 23.41
CA SER A 201 18.88 -16.84 22.96
C SER A 201 17.94 -17.19 24.13
N GLY A 202 17.92 -16.32 25.14
CA GLY A 202 17.06 -16.46 26.32
C GLY A 202 16.43 -15.16 26.82
N GLN A 203 16.60 -14.03 26.13
CA GLN A 203 16.04 -12.73 26.53
C GLN A 203 15.24 -12.04 25.43
N ILE A 204 14.44 -12.80 24.68
CA ILE A 204 13.42 -12.26 23.78
C ILE A 204 12.06 -12.77 24.26
N GLY A 205 11.55 -12.22 25.38
CA GLY A 205 10.30 -12.71 25.93
C GLY A 205 9.79 -12.09 27.24
N ALA A 206 10.26 -10.91 27.66
CA ALA A 206 9.76 -10.28 28.90
C ALA A 206 9.78 -8.74 28.87
N ALA A 207 9.39 -8.14 27.75
CA ALA A 207 9.24 -6.68 27.65
C ALA A 207 7.94 -6.28 26.93
N MET A 208 6.87 -7.06 27.09
CA MET A 208 5.50 -6.61 26.85
C MET A 208 4.67 -7.05 28.06
N VAL A 209 3.77 -6.18 28.52
CA VAL A 209 2.92 -6.29 29.72
C VAL A 209 3.53 -5.72 31.01
N LYS A 210 3.52 -4.37 31.13
CA LYS A 210 2.93 -3.62 32.28
C LYS A 210 3.20 -2.11 32.17
N GLY A 211 2.26 -1.42 31.54
CA GLY A 211 1.82 -0.05 31.80
C GLY A 211 0.33 -0.06 31.43
N GLU A 212 -0.63 0.49 32.15
CA GLU A 212 -0.67 1.45 33.26
C GLU A 212 -1.90 1.09 34.12
N GLN A 213 -1.77 1.10 35.44
CA GLN A 213 -2.87 1.41 36.37
C GLN A 213 -2.23 1.98 37.63
N SER A 214 -2.17 3.31 37.71
CA SER A 214 -2.26 4.15 38.91
C SER A 214 -2.36 5.59 38.47
#